data_AF-A0A355BMK7-F1
#
_entry.id   AF-A0A355BMK7-F1
#
_cell.length_a   1.000
_cell.length_b   1.000
_cell.length_c   1.000
_cell.angle_alpha   90.00
_cell.angle_beta   90.00
_cell.angle_gamma   90.00
#
_symmetry.space_group_name_H-M   'P 1'
#
loop_
_entity.id
_entity.type
_entity.pdbx_description
1 polymer ?
#
loop_
_entity_poly.entity_id
_entity_poly.type
_entity_poly.pdbx_seq_one_letter_code
_entity_poly.pdbx_strand_id
1 'polypeptide(L)'
;MSNLPNPFLSATGKKATCMEMLQVILDGQASEEQRAYFKAHMDHCGPCFKGYQLDMAIKELLRTRCCGGAAPDELVQKIKTQIQGSK
;
A
#
# COMPACT_ATOMS: atom_id res chain seq x y z
N MET A 1 16.83 -5.88 -22.45
CA MET A 1 15.38 -5.61 -22.61
C MET A 1 14.64 -6.42 -21.55
N SER A 2 14.39 -5.83 -20.38
CA SER A 2 13.79 -6.49 -19.23
C SER A 2 12.27 -6.58 -19.40
N ASN A 3 11.82 -7.62 -20.10
CA ASN A 3 10.40 -7.93 -20.25
C ASN A 3 10.01 -8.92 -19.14
N LEU A 4 9.92 -8.43 -17.89
CA LEU A 4 9.23 -9.19 -16.84
C LEU A 4 7.72 -9.09 -17.08
N PRO A 5 6.95 -10.18 -16.95
CA PRO A 5 5.50 -10.12 -17.01
C PRO A 5 5.00 -9.18 -15.91
N ASN A 6 4.18 -8.20 -16.27
CA ASN A 6 3.63 -7.24 -15.32
C ASN A 6 2.63 -7.98 -14.41
N PRO A 7 2.90 -8.13 -13.10
CA PRO A 7 1.99 -8.84 -12.18
C PRO A 7 0.72 -8.04 -11.85
N PHE A 8 0.58 -6.83 -12.40
CA PHE A 8 -0.63 -6.00 -12.35
C PHE A 8 -1.53 -6.17 -13.60
N LEU A 9 -1.40 -7.27 -14.35
CA LEU A 9 -2.29 -7.60 -15.46
C LEU A 9 -3.74 -7.77 -14.96
N SER A 10 -4.62 -6.86 -15.38
CA SER A 10 -6.07 -7.01 -15.16
C SER A 10 -6.65 -8.07 -16.09
N ALA A 11 -7.81 -8.64 -15.74
CA ALA A 11 -8.52 -9.69 -16.48
C ALA A 11 -8.79 -9.36 -17.96
N THR A 12 -8.63 -8.11 -18.36
CA THR A 12 -8.79 -7.61 -19.74
C THR A 12 -7.48 -7.49 -20.52
N GLY A 13 -6.34 -7.95 -19.98
CA GLY A 13 -5.02 -7.87 -20.64
C GLY A 13 -4.45 -6.46 -20.74
N LYS A 14 -5.11 -5.46 -20.15
CA LYS A 14 -4.61 -4.08 -20.07
C LYS A 14 -3.47 -4.01 -19.06
N LYS A 15 -2.31 -3.48 -19.49
CA LYS A 15 -1.21 -3.12 -18.58
C LYS A 15 -1.71 -2.03 -17.64
N ALA A 16 -1.63 -2.27 -16.33
CA ALA A 16 -1.93 -1.25 -15.34
C ALA A 16 -1.01 -0.04 -15.52
N THR A 17 -1.58 1.15 -15.40
CA THR A 17 -0.87 2.41 -15.36
C THR A 17 -0.04 2.53 -14.08
N CYS A 18 0.97 3.41 -14.08
CA CYS A 18 1.76 3.75 -12.89
C CYS A 18 0.90 4.05 -11.66
N MET A 19 -0.19 4.79 -11.87
CA MET A 19 -1.09 5.22 -10.80
C MET A 19 -1.91 4.04 -10.24
N GLU A 20 -2.45 3.19 -11.11
CA GLU A 20 -3.20 2.00 -10.67
C GLU A 20 -2.32 1.04 -9.87
N MET A 21 -1.06 0.84 -10.29
CA MET A 21 -0.10 0.04 -9.53
C MET A 21 0.19 0.64 -8.16
N LEU A 22 0.37 1.97 -8.10
CA LEU A 22 0.61 2.69 -6.85
C LEU A 22 -0.57 2.57 -5.88
N GLN A 23 -1.80 2.72 -6.35
CA GLN A 23 -3.00 2.60 -5.51
C GLN A 23 -3.08 1.22 -4.85
N VAL A 24 -2.88 0.13 -5.59
CA VAL A 24 -2.89 -1.23 -5.04
C VAL A 24 -1.82 -1.44 -3.96
N ILE A 25 -0.65 -0.81 -4.12
CA ILE A 25 0.42 -0.82 -3.11
C ILE A 25 0.01 -0.03 -1.86
N LEU A 26 -0.58 1.16 -2.04
CA LEU A 26 -1.00 2.03 -0.95
C LEU A 26 -2.17 1.45 -0.14
N ASP A 27 -3.09 0.77 -0.81
CA ASP A 27 -4.23 0.09 -0.19
C ASP A 27 -3.85 -1.21 0.51
N GLY A 28 -2.59 -1.65 0.38
CA GLY A 28 -2.09 -2.87 1.01
C GLY A 28 -2.56 -4.16 0.32
N GLN A 29 -3.22 -4.06 -0.83
CA GLN A 29 -3.73 -5.19 -1.61
C GLN A 29 -2.68 -5.83 -2.51
N ALA A 30 -1.48 -5.23 -2.61
CA ALA A 30 -0.40 -5.74 -3.44
C ALA A 30 0.27 -7.00 -2.84
N SER A 31 0.45 -8.02 -3.69
CA SER A 31 1.26 -9.21 -3.40
C SER A 31 2.76 -8.87 -3.31
N GLU A 32 3.56 -9.79 -2.76
CA GLU A 32 5.02 -9.61 -2.68
C GLU A 32 5.68 -9.45 -4.06
N GLU A 33 5.20 -10.21 -5.05
CA GLU A 33 5.65 -10.13 -6.43
C GLU A 33 5.32 -8.76 -7.06
N GLN A 34 4.11 -8.24 -6.81
CA GLN A 34 3.69 -6.91 -7.25
C GLN A 34 4.53 -5.79 -6.60
N ARG A 35 4.87 -5.93 -5.32
CA ARG A 35 5.75 -4.99 -4.61
C ARG A 35 7.17 -4.99 -5.18
N ALA A 36 7.72 -6.18 -5.45
CA ALA A 36 9.05 -6.32 -6.04
C ALA A 36 9.12 -5.72 -7.45
N TYR A 37 8.11 -6.00 -8.29
CA TYR A 37 7.99 -5.43 -9.63
C TYR A 37 7.87 -3.90 -9.58
N PHE A 38 6.99 -3.37 -8.72
CA PHE A 38 6.80 -1.92 -8.59
C PHE A 38 8.08 -1.22 -8.13
N LYS A 39 8.83 -1.82 -7.19
CA LYS A 39 10.12 -1.30 -6.72
C LYS A 39 11.16 -1.24 -7.84
N ALA A 40 11.28 -2.29 -8.65
CA ALA A 40 12.18 -2.29 -9.81
C ALA A 40 11.73 -1.33 -10.93
N HIS A 41 10.41 -1.12 -11.08
CA HIS A 41 9.83 -0.20 -12.04
C HIS A 41 10.03 1.27 -11.64
N MET A 42 10.00 1.59 -10.34
CA MET A 42 10.25 2.94 -9.82
C MET A 42 11.61 3.49 -10.25
N ASP A 43 12.65 2.65 -10.29
CA ASP A 43 14.01 3.08 -10.66
C ASP A 43 14.12 3.57 -12.12
N HIS A 44 13.21 3.14 -12.98
CA HIS A 44 13.23 3.45 -14.42
C HIS A 44 12.09 4.39 -14.85
N CYS A 45 11.16 4.72 -13.96
CA CYS A 45 9.94 5.44 -14.30
C CYS A 45 9.80 6.73 -13.47
N GLY A 46 10.34 7.83 -13.99
CA GLY A 46 10.25 9.17 -13.40
C GLY A 46 8.85 9.62 -12.95
N PRO A 47 7.75 9.41 -13.71
CA PRO A 47 6.41 9.78 -13.24
C PRO A 47 5.92 8.92 -12.05
N CYS A 48 6.24 7.63 -12.02
CA CYS A 48 5.95 6.75 -10.88
C CYS A 48 6.71 7.22 -9.61
N PHE A 49 7.99 7.63 -9.75
CA PHE A 49 8.81 8.13 -8.64
C PHE A 49 8.27 9.43 -8.03
N LYS A 50 7.79 10.36 -8.87
CA LYS A 50 7.24 11.65 -8.41
C LYS A 50 5.86 11.48 -7.74
N GLY A 51 5.00 10.61 -8.27
CA GLY A 51 3.69 10.30 -7.67
C GLY A 51 3.83 9.59 -6.33
N TYR A 52 4.67 8.55 -6.25
CA TYR A 52 4.90 7.78 -5.03
C TYR A 52 5.35 8.65 -3.84
N GLN A 53 6.29 9.58 -4.05
CA GLN A 53 6.79 10.44 -2.98
C GLN A 53 5.71 11.37 -2.43
N LEU A 54 4.90 11.96 -3.32
CA LEU A 54 3.81 12.84 -2.91
C LEU A 54 2.75 12.07 -2.10
N ASP A 55 2.31 10.92 -2.64
CA ASP A 55 1.28 10.12 -1.98
C ASP A 55 1.76 9.53 -0.65
N MET A 56 3.04 9.17 -0.53
CA MET A 56 3.63 8.76 0.74
C MET A 56 3.70 9.90 1.76
N ALA A 57 4.08 11.10 1.33
CA ALA A 57 4.07 12.28 2.20
C ALA A 57 2.64 12.58 2.71
N ILE A 58 1.63 12.46 1.84
CA ILE A 58 0.23 12.63 2.22
C ILE A 58 -0.21 11.54 3.21
N LYS A 59 0.13 10.27 2.95
CA LYS A 59 -0.21 9.15 3.84
C LYS A 59 0.42 9.33 5.23
N GLU A 60 1.67 9.78 5.29
CA GLU A 60 2.34 10.07 6.55
C GLU A 60 1.73 11.29 7.27
N LEU A 61 1.33 12.31 6.53
CA LEU A 61 0.64 13.47 7.11
C LEU A 61 -0.73 13.08 7.70
N LEU A 62 -1.52 12.27 6.99
CA LEU A 62 -2.78 11.74 7.52
C LEU A 62 -2.55 10.87 8.76
N ARG A 63 -1.53 10.01 8.73
CA ARG A 63 -1.14 9.21 9.88
C ARG A 63 -0.80 10.11 11.06
N THR A 64 0.03 11.13 10.89
CA THR A 64 0.46 11.97 12.02
C THR A 64 -0.60 12.94 12.53
N ARG A 65 -1.48 13.45 11.67
CA ARG A 65 -2.42 14.55 12.03
C ARG A 65 -3.86 14.13 12.22
N CYS A 66 -4.31 13.06 11.57
CA CYS A 66 -5.72 12.67 11.55
C CYS A 66 -5.99 11.30 12.19
N CYS A 67 -5.05 10.36 12.06
CA CYS A 67 -5.31 8.95 12.37
C CYS A 67 -4.28 8.27 13.29
N GLY A 68 -3.29 9.00 13.83
CA GLY A 68 -2.12 8.42 14.51
C GLY A 68 -2.09 8.58 16.02
N GLY A 69 -3.21 8.95 16.64
CA GLY A 69 -3.35 8.77 18.08
C GLY A 69 -3.35 7.27 18.40
N ALA A 70 -2.56 6.86 19.39
CA ALA A 70 -2.70 5.53 19.95
C ALA A 70 -4.17 5.32 20.35
N ALA A 71 -4.74 4.17 20.00
CA ALA A 71 -6.09 3.84 20.45
C ALA A 71 -6.13 3.94 21.99
N PRO A 72 -7.20 4.50 22.60
CA PRO A 72 -7.30 4.62 24.04
C PRO A 72 -7.05 3.27 24.71
N ASP A 73 -6.17 3.24 25.72
CA ASP A 73 -5.78 1.99 26.39
C ASP A 73 -6.99 1.19 26.89
N GLU A 74 -8.03 1.88 27.35
CA GLU A 74 -9.28 1.29 27.80
C GLU A 74 -9.98 0.48 26.69
N LEU A 75 -10.00 1.00 25.45
CA LEU A 75 -10.56 0.31 24.30
C LEU A 75 -9.73 -0.91 23.92
N VAL A 76 -8.40 -0.78 23.96
CA VAL A 76 -7.46 -1.87 23.68
C VAL A 76 -7.62 -3.01 24.70
N GLN A 77 -7.72 -2.68 25.99
CA GLN A 77 -7.93 -3.66 27.04
C GLN A 77 -9.29 -4.37 26.88
N LYS A 78 -10.36 -3.61 26.60
CA LYS A 78 -11.70 -4.17 26.40
C LYS A 78 -11.75 -5.16 25.23
N ILE A 79 -11.09 -4.84 24.11
CA ILE A 79 -10.97 -5.74 22.95
C ILE A 79 -10.17 -7.00 23.32
N LYS A 80 -9.03 -6.85 24.00
CA LYS A 80 -8.21 -7.99 24.45
C LYS A 80 -9.01 -8.95 25.35
N THR A 81 -9.75 -8.42 26.31
CA THR A 81 -10.59 -9.23 27.20
C THR A 81 -11.69 -9.98 26.44
N GLN A 82 -12.34 -9.34 25.46
CA GLN A 82 -13.36 -9.99 24.61
C GLN A 82 -12.79 -11.14 23.77
N ILE A 83 -11.61 -10.94 23.18
CA ILE A 83 -10.92 -11.98 22.39
C ILE A 83 -10.47 -13.14 23.28
N GLN A 84 -9.96 -12.85 24.48
CA GLN A 84 -9.47 -13.88 25.42
C GLN A 84 -10.60 -14.61 26.17
N GLY A 85 -11.73 -13.95 26.39
CA GLY A 85 -12.92 -14.51 27.05
C GLY A 85 -13.84 -15.32 26.13
N SER A 86 -13.51 -15.41 24.84
CA SER A 86 -14.22 -16.24 23.88
C SER A 86 -13.68 -17.67 23.93
N LYS A 87 -13.99 -18.39 25.00
CA LYS A 87 -13.81 -19.85 25.11
C LYS A 87 -15.07 -20.51 25.61
#